data_AF-A0A1F5WG43-F1
#
_entry.id   AF-A0A1F5WG43-F1
#
_cell.length_a   1.000
_cell.length_b   1.000
_cell.length_c   1.000
_cell.angle_alpha   90.00
_cell.angle_beta   90.00
_cell.angle_gamma   90.00
#
_symmetry.space_group_name_H-M   'P 1'
#
loop_
_entity.id
_entity.type
_entity.pdbx_description
1 polymer ?
#
loop_
_entity_poly.entity_id
_entity_poly.type
_entity_poly.pdbx_seq_one_letter_code
_entity_poly.pdbx_strand_id
1 'polypeptide(L)'
;MKELFSSFRDSIRRLEEVLRDEKTIKTRDSAIKRFEFTAELSWKCCQKFLRDQEIVCRSPKECLKEAFKFGLLEDDAQWIAVFEDRNLTAHTYDEESANEVYRRLPGYLEIFKKLETSLAEKNS
;
A
#
# COMPACT_ATOMS: atom_id res chain seq x y z
N MET A 1 16.49 4.86 -4.07
CA MET A 1 15.75 3.97 -3.15
C MET A 1 15.35 4.76 -1.92
N LYS A 2 16.32 5.40 -1.26
CA LYS A 2 16.14 6.26 -0.07
C LYS A 2 14.94 7.23 -0.12
N GLU A 3 14.88 8.13 -1.11
CA GLU A 3 13.77 9.10 -1.23
C GLU A 3 12.38 8.46 -1.40
N LEU A 4 12.29 7.42 -2.25
CA LEU A 4 11.04 6.71 -2.51
C LEU A 4 10.57 5.95 -1.27
N PHE A 5 11.49 5.29 -0.57
CA PHE A 5 11.21 4.57 0.66
C PHE A 5 10.82 5.52 1.81
N SER A 6 11.49 6.68 1.93
CA SER A 6 11.10 7.73 2.88
C SER A 6 9.68 8.22 2.60
N SER A 7 9.34 8.45 1.33
CA SER A 7 7.99 8.86 0.93
C SER A 7 6.95 7.79 1.27
N PHE A 8 7.28 6.52 1.08
CA PHE A 8 6.41 5.39 1.46
C PHE A 8 6.17 5.35 2.98
N ARG A 9 7.24 5.42 3.79
CA ARG A 9 7.14 5.50 5.26
C ARG A 9 6.28 6.67 5.73
N ASP A 10 6.51 7.85 5.17
CA ASP A 10 5.70 9.03 5.50
C ASP A 10 4.23 8.85 5.12
N SER A 11 3.95 8.17 4.00
CA SER A 11 2.57 7.87 3.59
C SER A 11 1.86 6.91 4.56
N ILE A 12 2.57 5.91 5.10
CA ILE A 12 2.04 4.98 6.11
C ILE A 12 1.68 5.73 7.39
N ARG A 13 2.62 6.53 7.92
CA ARG A 13 2.38 7.33 9.12
C ARG A 13 1.17 8.25 8.96
N ARG A 14 1.07 8.89 7.80
CA ARG A 14 -0.04 9.76 7.43
C ARG A 14 -1.38 9.03 7.35
N LEU A 15 -1.41 7.81 6.81
CA LEU A 15 -2.60 6.96 6.79
C LEU A 15 -3.00 6.54 8.21
N GLU A 16 -2.02 6.19 9.05
CA GLU A 16 -2.25 5.86 10.44
C GLU A 16 -2.82 7.04 11.24
N GLU A 17 -2.27 8.25 11.07
CA GLU A 17 -2.75 9.48 11.70
C GLU A 17 -4.25 9.69 11.44
N VAL A 18 -4.68 9.64 10.18
CA VAL A 18 -6.10 9.88 9.83
C VAL A 18 -7.04 8.73 10.25
N LEU A 19 -6.53 7.50 10.38
CA LEU A 19 -7.32 6.37 10.87
C LEU A 19 -7.55 6.41 12.40
N ARG A 20 -6.77 7.22 13.13
CA ARG A 20 -6.97 7.48 14.56
C ARG A 20 -7.99 8.58 14.84
N ASP A 21 -8.25 9.44 13.86
CA ASP A 21 -9.26 10.49 13.96
C ASP A 21 -10.68 9.91 14.00
N GLU A 22 -11.62 10.68 14.54
CA GLU A 22 -13.04 10.31 14.47
C GLU A 22 -13.50 10.16 13.01
N LYS A 23 -14.26 9.10 12.73
CA LYS A 23 -14.81 8.85 11.41
C LYS A 23 -15.88 9.89 11.06
N THR A 24 -15.57 10.71 10.07
CA THR A 24 -16.44 11.66 9.38
C THR A 24 -16.32 11.43 7.87
N ILE A 25 -17.18 12.05 7.06
CA ILE A 25 -17.03 12.00 5.59
C ILE A 25 -15.64 12.51 5.16
N LYS A 26 -15.19 13.62 5.75
CA LYS A 26 -13.88 14.23 5.44
C LYS A 26 -12.71 13.31 5.81
N THR A 27 -12.73 12.72 6.99
CA THR A 27 -11.65 11.83 7.44
C THR A 27 -11.69 10.50 6.67
N ARG A 28 -12.88 9.98 6.33
CA ARG A 28 -13.04 8.83 5.44
C ARG A 28 -12.38 9.07 4.08
N ASP A 29 -12.74 10.15 3.41
CA ASP A 29 -12.25 10.44 2.07
C ASP A 29 -10.75 10.76 2.09
N SER A 30 -10.27 11.42 3.15
CA SER A 30 -8.83 11.63 3.36
C SER A 30 -8.08 10.32 3.57
N ALA A 31 -8.62 9.37 4.34
CA ALA A 31 -8.01 8.05 4.54
C ALA A 31 -7.97 7.23 3.27
N ILE A 32 -9.07 7.21 2.49
CA ILE A 32 -9.10 6.56 1.17
C ILE A 32 -8.03 7.17 0.27
N LYS A 33 -7.92 8.50 0.24
CA LYS A 33 -6.92 9.17 -0.60
C LYS A 33 -5.49 8.83 -0.20
N ARG A 34 -5.21 8.77 1.11
CA ARG A 34 -3.90 8.36 1.63
C ARG A 34 -3.61 6.90 1.31
N PHE A 35 -4.59 6.02 1.42
CA PHE A 35 -4.49 4.63 1.00
C PHE A 35 -4.08 4.49 -0.48
N GLU A 36 -4.71 5.23 -1.40
CA GLU A 36 -4.32 5.21 -2.82
C GLU A 36 -2.85 5.56 -3.03
N PHE A 37 -2.38 6.62 -2.36
CA PHE A 37 -0.98 7.04 -2.44
C PHE A 37 -0.02 6.03 -1.82
N THR A 38 -0.37 5.46 -0.67
CA THR A 38 0.44 4.44 0.01
C THR A 38 0.52 3.16 -0.82
N ALA A 39 -0.59 2.71 -1.42
CA ALA A 39 -0.60 1.58 -2.34
C ALA A 39 0.29 1.85 -3.56
N GLU A 40 0.20 3.04 -4.17
CA GLU A 40 1.05 3.44 -5.30
C GLU A 40 2.54 3.43 -4.95
N LEU A 41 2.90 3.95 -3.78
CA LEU A 41 4.29 3.97 -3.31
C LEU A 41 4.79 2.57 -2.96
N SER A 42 3.94 1.69 -2.42
CA SER A 42 4.31 0.33 -2.02
C SER A 42 4.80 -0.51 -3.21
N TRP A 43 4.07 -0.54 -4.33
CA TRP A 43 4.49 -1.32 -5.50
C TRP A 43 5.67 -0.68 -6.21
N LYS A 44 5.81 0.65 -6.18
CA LYS A 44 7.01 1.34 -6.69
C LYS A 44 8.25 1.01 -5.86
N CYS A 45 8.13 0.90 -4.54
CA CYS A 45 9.21 0.43 -3.68
C CYS A 45 9.60 -1.00 -4.01
N CYS A 46 8.62 -1.90 -4.15
CA CYS A 46 8.86 -3.29 -4.58
C CYS A 46 9.53 -3.35 -5.95
N GLN A 47 9.02 -2.61 -6.93
CA GLN A 47 9.58 -2.53 -8.27
C GLN A 47 11.04 -2.07 -8.25
N LYS A 48 11.34 -1.05 -7.45
CA LYS A 48 12.69 -0.54 -7.35
C LYS A 48 13.62 -1.54 -6.67
N PHE A 49 13.18 -2.14 -5.56
CA PHE A 49 13.94 -3.17 -4.86
C PHE A 49 14.26 -4.35 -5.78
N LEU A 50 13.26 -4.87 -6.50
CA LEU A 50 13.43 -5.96 -7.47
C LEU A 50 14.39 -5.59 -8.60
N ARG A 51 14.31 -4.35 -9.11
CA ARG A 51 15.22 -3.86 -10.13
C ARG A 51 16.67 -3.84 -9.66
N ASP A 52 16.92 -3.49 -8.40
CA ASP A 52 18.25 -3.50 -7.80
C ASP A 52 18.78 -4.97 -7.65
N GLN A 53 17.91 -5.98 -7.78
CA GLN A 53 18.22 -7.41 -7.86
C GLN A 53 18.19 -7.95 -9.32
N GLU A 54 18.26 -7.08 -10.31
CA GLU A 54 18.18 -7.40 -11.75
C GLU A 54 16.84 -8.05 -12.20
N ILE A 55 15.80 -7.98 -11.37
CA ILE A 55 14.45 -8.46 -11.68
C ILE A 55 13.60 -7.29 -12.21
N VAL A 56 13.12 -7.41 -13.45
CA VAL A 56 12.29 -6.38 -14.09
C VAL A 56 10.81 -6.76 -13.99
N CYS A 57 10.04 -5.95 -13.27
CA CYS A 57 8.58 -5.98 -13.26
C CYS A 57 8.03 -4.62 -13.73
N ARG A 58 6.95 -4.61 -14.52
CA ARG A 58 6.42 -3.39 -15.18
C ARG A 58 5.01 -3.03 -14.76
N SER A 59 4.34 -3.87 -13.97
CA SER A 59 3.02 -3.61 -13.42
C SER A 59 2.96 -3.94 -11.93
N PRO A 60 2.00 -3.39 -11.16
CA PRO A 60 1.80 -3.76 -9.76
C PRO A 60 1.67 -5.27 -9.58
N LYS A 61 0.85 -5.94 -10.43
CA LYS A 61 0.63 -7.39 -10.38
C LYS A 61 1.92 -8.19 -10.61
N GLU A 62 2.73 -7.80 -11.59
CA GLU A 62 4.03 -8.44 -11.81
C GLU A 62 4.97 -8.22 -10.62
N CYS A 63 5.03 -6.99 -10.10
CA CYS A 63 5.92 -6.66 -8.99
C CYS A 63 5.54 -7.37 -7.69
N LEU A 64 4.25 -7.54 -7.38
CA LEU A 64 3.80 -8.31 -6.23
C LEU A 64 4.20 -9.78 -6.34
N LYS A 65 3.98 -10.38 -7.51
CA LYS A 65 4.34 -11.79 -7.77
C LYS A 65 5.83 -12.03 -7.59
N GLU A 66 6.68 -11.16 -8.12
CA GLU A 66 8.13 -11.29 -7.96
C GLU A 66 8.59 -10.96 -6.53
N ALA A 67 7.98 -9.96 -5.88
CA ALA A 67 8.26 -9.62 -4.48
C ALA A 67 7.92 -10.77 -3.52
N PHE A 68 6.83 -11.49 -3.78
CA PHE A 68 6.47 -12.70 -3.04
C PHE A 68 7.52 -13.81 -3.21
N LYS A 69 7.93 -14.11 -4.45
CA LYS A 69 9.00 -15.10 -4.71
C LYS A 69 10.33 -14.76 -4.04
N PHE A 70 10.64 -13.47 -3.93
CA PHE A 70 11.87 -12.99 -3.28
C PHE A 70 11.77 -12.97 -1.74
N GLY A 71 10.62 -13.36 -1.17
CA GLY A 71 10.36 -13.31 0.27
C GLY A 71 10.35 -11.88 0.80
N LEU A 72 9.96 -10.90 -0.03
CA LEU A 72 9.70 -9.53 0.41
C LEU A 72 8.27 -9.40 0.96
N LEU A 73 7.34 -10.22 0.48
CA LEU A 73 5.94 -10.27 0.90
C LEU A 73 5.60 -11.67 1.43
N GLU A 74 4.78 -11.74 2.47
CA GLU A 74 4.40 -13.01 3.12
C GLU A 74 3.08 -13.61 2.61
N ASP A 75 2.15 -12.78 2.14
CA ASP A 75 0.79 -13.19 1.76
C ASP A 75 0.32 -12.45 0.49
N ASP A 76 0.36 -13.14 -0.65
CA ASP A 76 -0.04 -12.59 -1.96
C ASP A 76 -1.54 -12.24 -2.00
N ALA A 77 -2.40 -12.98 -1.30
CA ALA A 77 -3.85 -12.75 -1.32
C ALA A 77 -4.23 -11.43 -0.65
N GLN A 78 -3.54 -11.08 0.44
CA GLN A 78 -3.70 -9.79 1.11
C GLN A 78 -3.32 -8.61 0.21
N TRP A 79 -2.25 -8.76 -0.57
CA TRP A 79 -1.82 -7.73 -1.52
C TRP A 79 -2.73 -7.63 -2.74
N ILE A 80 -3.28 -8.75 -3.21
CA ILE A 80 -4.32 -8.73 -4.25
C ILE A 80 -5.51 -7.89 -3.78
N ALA A 81 -6.01 -8.12 -2.56
CA ALA A 81 -7.13 -7.35 -2.00
C ALA A 81 -6.83 -5.84 -1.91
N VAL A 82 -5.62 -5.47 -1.47
CA VAL A 82 -5.16 -4.06 -1.46
C VAL A 82 -5.30 -3.42 -2.84
N PHE A 83 -4.84 -4.09 -3.90
CA PHE A 83 -4.86 -3.52 -5.24
C PHE A 83 -6.23 -3.59 -5.91
N GLU A 84 -7.07 -4.58 -5.57
CA GLU A 84 -8.47 -4.61 -5.98
C GLU A 84 -9.24 -3.43 -5.38
N ASP A 85 -9.10 -3.17 -4.09
CA ASP A 85 -9.77 -2.03 -3.44
C ASP A 85 -9.23 -0.69 -3.93
N ARG A 86 -7.92 -0.59 -4.22
CA ARG A 86 -7.34 0.61 -4.85
C ARG A 86 -7.85 0.85 -6.27
N ASN A 87 -8.31 -0.17 -6.98
CA ASN A 87 -9.00 0.02 -8.25
C ASN A 87 -10.45 0.46 -8.02
N LEU A 88 -11.10 -0.07 -6.98
CA LEU A 88 -12.45 0.32 -6.58
C LEU A 88 -12.51 1.78 -6.11
N THR A 89 -11.43 2.33 -5.54
CA THR A 89 -11.42 3.74 -5.11
C THR A 89 -11.66 4.73 -6.25
N ALA A 90 -11.32 4.38 -7.50
CA ALA A 90 -11.62 5.20 -8.68
C ALA A 90 -13.13 5.33 -8.96
N HIS A 91 -13.95 4.48 -8.34
CA HIS A 91 -15.40 4.43 -8.49
C HIS A 91 -16.14 4.83 -7.19
N THR A 92 -15.46 5.42 -6.20
CA THR A 92 -16.04 5.79 -4.89
C THR A 92 -17.00 6.99 -4.89
N TYR A 93 -17.65 7.27 -6.03
CA TYR A 93 -18.81 8.17 -6.08
C TYR A 93 -19.99 7.64 -5.26
N ASP A 94 -20.00 6.33 -4.99
CA ASP A 94 -20.95 5.65 -4.11
C ASP A 94 -20.45 5.61 -2.65
N GLU A 95 -21.29 6.10 -1.73
CA GLU A 95 -20.94 6.17 -0.30
C GLU A 95 -20.82 4.79 0.35
N GLU A 96 -21.56 3.79 -0.12
CA GLU A 96 -21.50 2.44 0.42
C GLU A 96 -20.13 1.81 0.13
N SER A 97 -19.67 1.91 -1.12
CA SER A 97 -18.34 1.49 -1.57
C SER A 97 -17.23 2.21 -0.80
N ALA A 98 -17.32 3.52 -0.60
CA ALA A 98 -16.35 4.28 0.18
C ALA A 98 -16.30 3.80 1.65
N ASN A 99 -17.46 3.51 2.25
CA ASN A 99 -17.53 2.97 3.60
C ASN A 99 -16.96 1.56 3.71
N GLU A 100 -17.12 0.74 2.69
CA GLU A 100 -16.54 -0.60 2.63
C GLU A 100 -15.01 -0.57 2.55
N VAL A 101 -14.45 0.22 1.63
CA VAL A 101 -12.99 0.38 1.55
C VAL A 101 -12.44 0.94 2.86
N TYR A 102 -13.07 1.97 3.42
CA TYR A 102 -12.63 2.57 4.69
C TYR A 102 -12.54 1.55 5.83
N ARG A 103 -13.51 0.62 5.93
CA ARG A 103 -13.51 -0.43 6.97
C ARG A 103 -12.32 -1.39 6.86
N ARG A 104 -11.75 -1.55 5.67
CA ARG A 104 -10.62 -2.46 5.41
C ARG A 104 -9.25 -1.78 5.60
N LEU A 105 -9.20 -0.46 5.60
CA LEU A 105 -7.95 0.31 5.69
C LEU A 105 -7.07 -0.01 6.93
N PRO A 106 -7.61 -0.29 8.13
CA PRO A 106 -6.76 -0.70 9.26
C PRO A 106 -5.98 -2.00 8.98
N GLY A 107 -6.58 -2.96 8.27
CA GLY A 107 -5.87 -4.17 7.84
C GLY A 107 -4.79 -3.87 6.80
N TYR A 108 -5.09 -2.97 5.86
CA TYR A 108 -4.13 -2.55 4.83
C TYR A 108 -2.96 -1.75 5.41
N LEU A 109 -3.20 -0.96 6.45
CA LEU A 109 -2.15 -0.26 7.19
C LEU A 109 -1.11 -1.25 7.73
N GLU A 110 -1.54 -2.35 8.33
CA GLU A 110 -0.63 -3.36 8.87
C GLU A 110 0.13 -4.11 7.76
N ILE A 111 -0.51 -4.36 6.62
CA ILE A 111 0.17 -4.91 5.44
C ILE A 111 1.29 -3.98 4.95
N PHE A 112 1.03 -2.66 4.88
CA PHE A 112 2.06 -1.69 4.49
C PHE A 112 3.21 -1.60 5.49
N LYS A 113 2.91 -1.64 6.80
CA LYS A 113 3.94 -1.66 7.86
C LYS A 113 4.84 -2.89 7.75
N LYS A 114 4.27 -4.08 7.48
CA LYS A 114 5.08 -5.30 7.24
C LYS A 114 6.04 -5.13 6.07
N LEU A 115 5.56 -4.62 4.93
CA LEU A 115 6.44 -4.35 3.79
C LEU A 115 7.51 -3.31 4.13
N GLU A 116 7.18 -2.27 4.89
CA GLU A 116 8.15 -1.28 5.36
C GLU A 116 9.29 -1.95 6.14
N THR A 117 8.95 -2.83 7.09
CA THR A 117 9.92 -3.61 7.87
C THR A 117 10.77 -4.49 6.96
N SER A 118 10.16 -5.29 6.08
CA SER A 118 10.89 -6.18 5.17
C SER A 118 11.83 -5.43 4.22
N LEU A 119 11.41 -4.25 3.73
CA LEU A 119 12.27 -3.37 2.93
C LEU A 119 13.40 -2.76 3.74
N ALA A 120 13.19 -2.39 5.00
CA ALA A 120 14.24 -1.84 5.85
C ALA A 120 15.34 -2.87 6.15
N GLU A 121 14.94 -4.11 6.43
CA GLU A 121 15.86 -5.22 6.71
C GLU A 121 16.70 -5.60 5.48
N LYS A 122 16.09 -5.64 4.30
CA LYS A 122 16.77 -6.04 3.05
C LYS A 122 17.51 -4.91 2.32
N ASN A 123 17.36 -3.65 2.75
CA ASN A 123 18.13 -2.50 2.24
C ASN A 123 19.28 -2.06 3.16
N SER A 124 19.51 -2.79 4.26
CA SER A 124 20.66 -2.60 5.17
C SER A 124 21.86 -3.40 4.68
#